data_AF-A0A816MW03-F1
#
_entry.id   AF-A0A816MW03-F1
#
_cell.length_a   1.000
_cell.length_b   1.000
_cell.length_c   1.000
_cell.angle_alpha   90.00
_cell.angle_beta   90.00
_cell.angle_gamma   90.00
#
_symmetry.space_group_name_H-M   'P 1'
#
loop_
_entity.id
_entity.type
_entity.pdbx_description
1 polymer ?
#
loop_
_entity_poly.entity_id
_entity_poly.type
_entity_poly.pdbx_seq_one_letter_code
_entity_poly.pdbx_strand_id
1 'polypeptide(L)' 'FSERDKKNELSNKFNVDGIPTLILLDGDSGDIICQDARDRIEDNDPTGENFPWPS' A
#
# COMPACT_ATOMS: atom_id res chain seq x y z
N PHE A 1 -9.92 -15.96 -13.95
CA PHE A 1 -10.01 -16.16 -12.48
C PHE A 1 -8.84 -16.99 -11.92
N SER A 2 -7.67 -17.06 -12.57
CA SER A 2 -6.59 -17.99 -12.20
C SER A 2 -5.73 -17.57 -11.01
N GLU A 3 -5.82 -16.33 -10.54
CA GLU A 3 -4.91 -15.80 -9.50
C GLU A 3 -5.65 -15.36 -8.23
N ARG A 4 -6.81 -15.95 -7.96
CA ARG A 4 -7.60 -15.60 -6.75
C ARG A 4 -6.86 -15.94 -5.46
N ASP A 5 -6.11 -17.04 -5.45
CA ASP A 5 -5.33 -17.45 -4.28
C ASP A 5 -4.18 -16.47 -4.02
N LYS A 6 -3.41 -16.10 -5.06
CA LYS A 6 -2.38 -15.06 -4.96
C LYS A 6 -2.93 -13.72 -4.52
N LYS A 7 -4.11 -13.32 -5.02
CA LYS A 7 -4.81 -12.12 -4.57
C LYS A 7 -5.11 -12.20 -3.07
N ASN A 8 -5.68 -13.30 -2.61
CA ASN A 8 -6.02 -13.47 -1.19
C ASN A 8 -4.77 -13.53 -0.30
N GLU A 9 -3.70 -14.19 -0.75
CA GLU A 9 -2.41 -14.20 -0.05
C GLU A 9 -1.84 -12.80 0.12
N LEU A 10 -1.87 -11.97 -0.94
CA LEU A 10 -1.44 -10.58 -0.88
C LEU A 10 -2.35 -9.73 0.02
N SER A 11 -3.67 -9.88 -0.11
CA SER A 11 -4.63 -9.18 0.75
C SER A 11 -4.40 -9.52 2.23
N ASN A 12 -4.18 -10.79 2.56
CA ASN A 12 -3.90 -11.20 3.94
C ASN A 12 -2.53 -10.71 4.43
N LYS A 13 -1.49 -10.84 3.59
CA LYS A 13 -0.11 -10.42 3.95
C LYS A 13 -0.04 -8.95 4.30
N PHE A 14 -0.80 -8.12 3.58
CA PHE A 14 -0.78 -6.67 3.74
C PHE A 14 -2.02 -6.13 4.46
N ASN A 15 -2.85 -7.01 5.03
CA ASN A 15 -4.07 -6.67 5.77
C ASN A 15 -5.02 -5.72 5.00
N VAL A 16 -5.23 -6.02 3.71
CA VAL A 16 -6.10 -5.25 2.81
C VAL A 16 -7.56 -5.70 3.00
N ASP A 17 -8.32 -4.90 3.76
CA ASP A 17 -9.74 -5.17 4.05
C ASP A 17 -10.73 -4.47 3.09
N GLY A 18 -10.26 -3.49 2.31
CA GLY A 18 -11.10 -2.69 1.41
C GLY A 18 -10.38 -2.21 0.15
N ILE A 19 -11.15 -1.77 -0.85
CA ILE A 19 -10.62 -1.09 -2.05
C ILE A 19 -11.23 0.31 -2.17
N PRO A 20 -10.48 1.30 -2.68
CA PRO A 20 -9.07 1.22 -3.09
C PRO A 20 -8.09 1.18 -1.90
N THR A 21 -6.99 0.43 -2.02
CA THR A 21 -5.86 0.40 -1.05
C THR A 21 -4.54 0.52 -1.81
N LEU A 22 -3.60 1.32 -1.31
CA LEU A 22 -2.25 1.49 -1.84
C LEU A 22 -1.24 1.36 -0.71
N ILE A 23 -0.25 0.49 -0.88
CA ILE A 23 0.81 0.22 0.09
C ILE A 23 2.16 0.40 -0.61
N LEU A 24 3.07 1.14 0.03
CA LEU A 24 4.42 1.37 -0.45
C LEU A 24 5.38 0.36 0.17
N LEU A 25 6.21 -0.23 -0.69
CA LEU A 25 7.24 -1.20 -0.30
C LEU A 25 8.61 -0.68 -0.73
N ASP A 26 9.63 -1.03 0.03
CA ASP A 26 11.02 -0.90 -0.40
C ASP A 26 11.33 -1.89 -1.53
N GLY A 27 12.00 -1.42 -2.58
CA GLY A 27 12.27 -2.23 -3.77
C GLY A 27 13.31 -3.31 -3.57
N ASP A 28 14.23 -3.13 -2.62
CA ASP A 28 15.35 -4.04 -2.37
C ASP A 28 15.00 -5.04 -1.26
N SER A 29 14.45 -4.58 -0.13
CA SER A 29 14.11 -5.45 1.00
C SER A 29 12.69 -6.03 0.95
N GLY A 30 11.77 -5.35 0.26
CA GLY A 30 10.34 -5.68 0.30
C GLY A 30 9.65 -5.30 1.61
N ASP A 31 10.32 -4.53 2.47
CA ASP A 31 9.73 -4.01 3.70
C ASP A 31 8.66 -2.97 3.41
N ILE A 32 7.71 -2.83 4.33
CA ILE A 32 6.64 -1.85 4.20
C ILE A 32 7.18 -0.47 4.58
N ILE A 33 7.04 0.49 3.66
CA ILE A 33 7.36 1.91 3.92
C ILE A 33 6.13 2.64 4.48
N CYS A 34 4.96 2.40 3.89
CA CYS A 34 3.72 3.10 4.24
C CYS A 34 2.50 2.23 3.88
N GLN A 35 1.61 1.99 4.85
CA GLN A 35 0.39 1.20 4.66
C GLN A 35 -0.82 2.03 4.24
N ASP A 36 -0.82 3.33 4.53
CA ASP A 36 -1.92 4.28 4.36
C ASP A 36 -1.66 5.26 3.20
N ALA A 37 -0.82 4.89 2.22
CA ALA A 37 -0.40 5.79 1.14
C ALA A 37 -1.57 6.34 0.33
N ARG A 38 -2.67 5.59 0.27
CA ARG A 38 -3.93 6.01 -0.35
C ARG A 38 -4.54 7.24 0.33
N ASP A 39 -4.47 7.33 1.66
CA ASP A 39 -4.98 8.48 2.43
C ASP A 39 -4.01 9.65 2.40
N ARG A 40 -2.71 9.36 2.24
CA ARG A 40 -1.68 10.40 2.02
C ARG A 40 -1.96 11.18 0.75
N ILE A 41 -2.24 10.49 -0.35
CA ILE A 41 -2.50 11.11 -1.65
C ILE A 41 -3.80 11.91 -1.67
N GLU A 42 -4.86 11.43 -1.03
CA GLU A 42 -6.15 12.16 -1.10
C GLU A 42 -6.25 13.31 -0.11
N ASP A 43 -5.84 13.10 1.14
CA ASP A 43 -6.26 14.01 2.22
C ASP A 43 -5.11 14.79 2.86
N ASN A 44 -3.86 14.29 2.78
CA ASN A 44 -2.76 14.85 3.59
C ASN A 44 -1.65 15.51 2.77
N ASP A 45 -1.30 14.96 1.61
CA ASP A 45 -0.20 15.41 0.76
C ASP A 45 -0.48 15.11 -0.72
N PRO A 46 -1.47 15.79 -1.34
CA PRO A 46 -1.90 15.53 -2.71
C PRO A 46 -0.86 15.86 -3.78
N THR A 47 0.14 16.68 -3.44
CA THR A 47 1.27 17.02 -4.33
C THR A 47 2.49 16.13 -4.11
N GLY A 48 2.51 15.33 -3.03
CA GLY A 48 3.58 14.38 -2.75
C GLY A 48 4.88 15.01 -2.25
N GLU A 49 4.80 16.16 -1.57
CA GLU A 49 5.98 16.87 -1.06
C GLU A 49 6.74 16.08 0.01
N ASN A 50 6.05 15.20 0.74
CA ASN A 50 6.56 14.39 1.84
C ASN A 50 6.63 12.89 1.50
N PHE A 51 6.45 12.52 0.23
CA PHE A 51 6.68 11.15 -0.24
C PHE A 51 8.09 10.68 0.18
N PRO A 52 8.29 9.44 0.68
CA PRO A 52 7.38 8.28 0.60
C PRO A 52 6.47 8.07 1.83
N TRP A 53 6.30 9.09 2.69
CA TRP A 53 5.47 9.02 3.89
C TRP A 53 5.77 7.81 4.80
N PRO A 54 7.03 7.66 5.28
CA PRO A 54 7.35 6.58 6.20
C PRO A 54 6.44 6.69 7.43
N SER A 55 5.62 5.66 7.64
CA SER A 55 4.72 5.55 8.79
C SER A 55 5.49 5.26 10.09
#